data_AF-A0A847B6J0-F1
#
_entry.id   AF-A0A847B6J0-F1
#
_cell.length_a   1.000
_cell.length_b   1.000
_cell.length_c   1.000
_cell.angle_alpha   90.00
_cell.angle_beta   90.00
_cell.angle_gamma   90.00
#
_symmetry.space_group_name_H-M   'P 1'
#
loop_
_entity.id
_entity.type
_entity.pdbx_description
1 polymer ?
#
loop_
_entity_poly.entity_id
_entity_poly.type
_entity_poly.pdbx_seq_one_letter_code
_entity_poly.pdbx_strand_id
1 'polypeptide(L)' 'IRYDFHYARFIKSFAQEYDLNENELKQYYHRQSLNWTIPKGYVLLKFNGLTIDIAKSDGRIIKNRLPKGLRKNFNG' A
#
# COMPACT_ATOMS: atom_id res chain seq x y z
N ILE A 1 -2.10 -10.61 -13.81
CA ILE A 1 -1.95 -11.01 -12.38
C ILE A 1 -2.49 -9.89 -11.50
N ARG A 2 -3.46 -10.20 -10.62
CA ARG A 2 -3.97 -9.29 -9.59
C ARG A 2 -3.55 -9.91 -8.25
N TYR A 3 -2.66 -9.26 -7.52
CA TYR A 3 -2.35 -9.69 -6.15
C TYR A 3 -3.54 -9.38 -5.24
N ASP A 4 -3.90 -10.38 -4.44
CA ASP A 4 -4.95 -10.30 -3.44
C ASP A 4 -4.39 -9.76 -2.11
N PHE A 5 -5.25 -9.08 -1.34
CA PHE A 5 -4.87 -8.49 -0.06
C PHE A 5 -4.44 -9.55 0.97
N HIS A 6 -5.08 -10.72 0.98
CA HIS A 6 -4.70 -11.82 1.86
C HIS A 6 -3.31 -12.35 1.51
N TYR A 7 -3.00 -12.46 0.21
CA TYR A 7 -1.66 -12.88 -0.22
C TYR A 7 -0.59 -11.92 0.30
N ALA A 8 -0.83 -10.61 0.23
CA ALA A 8 0.10 -9.60 0.74
C ALA A 8 0.49 -9.85 2.21
N ARG A 9 -0.42 -10.34 3.06
CA ARG A 9 -0.13 -10.60 4.48
C ARG A 9 0.85 -11.76 4.72
N PHE A 10 0.97 -12.69 3.78
CA PHE A 10 1.80 -13.91 3.95
C PHE A 10 3.10 -13.88 3.14
N ILE A 11 3.29 -12.91 2.24
CA ILE A 11 4.57 -12.81 1.52
C ILE A 11 5.69 -12.37 2.46
N LYS A 12 6.85 -13.02 2.32
CA LYS A 12 8.03 -12.72 3.12
C LYS A 12 8.94 -11.67 2.47
N SER A 13 8.92 -11.58 1.15
CA SER A 13 9.73 -10.65 0.38
C SER A 13 9.04 -10.27 -0.94
N PHE A 14 9.33 -9.08 -1.43
CA PHE A 14 8.89 -8.60 -2.73
C PHE A 14 10.02 -7.84 -3.42
N ALA A 15 10.04 -7.80 -4.75
CA ALA A 15 11.13 -7.14 -5.48
C ALA A 15 11.21 -5.62 -5.19
N GLN A 16 10.07 -5.00 -4.87
CA GLN A 16 9.97 -3.58 -4.57
C GLN A 16 9.20 -3.42 -3.27
N GLU A 17 9.92 -3.14 -2.19
CA GLU A 17 9.36 -2.91 -0.85
C GLU A 17 9.61 -1.48 -0.43
N TYR A 18 8.60 -0.90 0.22
CA TYR A 18 8.70 0.45 0.72
C TYR A 18 7.96 0.61 2.03
N ASP A 19 8.65 1.23 3.00
CA ASP A 19 8.09 1.57 4.29
C ASP A 19 7.38 2.92 4.25
N LEU A 20 6.12 2.92 4.66
CA LEU A 20 5.31 4.11 4.85
C LEU A 20 5.71 4.78 6.16
N ASN A 21 5.62 6.11 6.20
CA ASN A 21 5.54 6.83 7.47
C ASN A 21 4.09 6.87 7.99
N GLU A 22 3.89 7.39 9.20
CA GLU A 22 2.56 7.41 9.83
C GLU A 22 1.53 8.24 9.04
N ASN A 23 1.95 9.36 8.45
CA ASN A 23 1.07 10.21 7.66
C ASN A 23 0.62 9.49 6.39
N GLU A 24 1.55 8.88 5.65
CA GLU A 24 1.25 8.09 4.45
C GLU A 24 0.38 6.88 4.76
N LEU A 25 0.63 6.20 5.88
CA LEU A 25 -0.23 5.11 6.35
C LEU A 25 -1.67 5.60 6.53
N LYS A 26 -1.86 6.73 7.22
CA LYS A 26 -3.18 7.35 7.40
C LYS A 26 -3.81 7.66 6.05
N GLN A 27 -3.12 8.36 5.16
CA GLN A 27 -3.59 8.68 3.81
C GLN A 27 -4.05 7.41 3.06
N TYR A 28 -3.26 6.35 3.12
CA TYR A 28 -3.58 5.07 2.50
C TYR A 28 -4.82 4.41 3.13
N TYR A 29 -4.98 4.42 4.45
CA TYR A 29 -6.23 3.93 5.06
C TYR A 29 -7.45 4.80 4.74
N HIS A 30 -7.23 6.09 4.44
CA HIS A 30 -8.22 7.08 4.02
C HIS A 30 -8.49 7.14 2.51
N ARG A 31 -8.13 6.11 1.75
CA ARG A 31 -8.42 6.00 0.30
C ARG A 31 -7.62 6.94 -0.59
N GLN A 32 -6.61 7.61 -0.06
CA GLN A 32 -5.78 8.50 -0.84
C GLN A 32 -4.69 7.68 -1.55
N SER A 33 -4.23 8.21 -2.69
CA SER A 33 -3.03 7.71 -3.37
C SER A 33 -1.82 8.36 -2.73
N LEU A 34 -0.68 7.67 -2.73
CA LEU A 34 0.57 8.22 -2.22
C LEU A 34 1.35 8.85 -3.37
N ASN A 35 1.83 10.07 -3.18
CA ASN A 35 2.56 10.81 -4.21
C ASN A 35 4.03 10.41 -4.21
N TRP A 36 4.33 9.23 -4.76
CA TRP A 36 5.66 8.67 -4.82
C TRP A 36 6.08 8.38 -6.26
N THR A 37 7.18 9.00 -6.67
CA THR A 37 7.80 8.75 -7.99
C THR A 37 8.73 7.56 -7.88
N ILE A 38 8.16 6.37 -8.13
CA ILE A 38 8.86 5.08 -8.08
C ILE A 38 8.52 4.25 -9.33
N PRO A 39 9.33 3.24 -9.70
CA PRO A 39 9.07 2.43 -10.89
C PRO A 39 7.63 1.91 -10.99
N LYS A 40 7.12 1.87 -12.22
CA LYS A 40 5.78 1.34 -12.50
C LYS A 40 5.75 -0.16 -12.20
N GLY A 41 4.71 -0.61 -11.50
CA GLY A 41 4.60 -2.02 -11.16
C GLY A 41 3.82 -2.26 -9.88
N TYR A 42 3.91 -3.49 -9.40
CA TYR A 42 3.43 -3.85 -8.07
C TYR A 42 4.51 -3.53 -7.05
N VAL A 43 4.07 -3.07 -5.87
CA VAL A 43 4.96 -2.69 -4.77
C VAL A 43 4.39 -3.18 -3.46
N LEU A 44 5.26 -3.62 -2.55
CA LEU A 44 4.88 -4.01 -1.20
C LEU A 44 4.97 -2.79 -0.29
N LEU A 45 3.85 -2.43 0.34
CA LEU A 45 3.83 -1.39 1.35
C LEU A 45 3.98 -2.01 2.73
N LYS A 46 4.91 -1.49 3.50
CA LYS A 46 5.17 -1.87 4.89
C LYS A 46 5.00 -0.67 5.82
N PHE A 47 4.80 -0.94 7.10
CA PHE A 47 4.87 0.06 8.14
C PHE A 47 5.47 -0.59 9.38
N ASN A 48 6.58 -0.06 9.88
CA ASN A 48 7.30 -0.62 11.02
C ASN A 48 7.55 -2.14 10.89
N GLY A 49 7.98 -2.59 9.70
CA GLY A 49 8.25 -4.00 9.40
C GLY A 49 7.02 -4.89 9.18
N LEU A 50 5.80 -4.37 9.36
CA LEU A 50 4.57 -5.09 9.10
C LEU A 50 4.08 -4.85 7.67
N THR A 51 3.70 -5.91 6.98
CA THR A 51 3.13 -5.81 5.64
C THR A 51 1.70 -5.25 5.67
N ILE A 52 1.49 -4.18 4.92
CA ILE A 52 0.19 -3.50 4.80
C ILE A 52 -0.58 -4.02 3.59
N ASP A 53 -0.01 -3.93 2.38
CA ASP A 53 -0.68 -4.29 1.12
C ASP A 53 0.33 -4.45 -0.03
N ILE A 54 -0.09 -5.13 -1.11
CA ILE A 54 0.58 -5.06 -2.41
C ILE A 54 -0.18 -4.04 -3.28
N ALA A 55 0.36 -2.83 -3.34
CA ALA A 55 -0.20 -1.72 -4.09
C ALA A 55 0.33 -1.70 -5.54
N LYS A 56 -0.18 -0.78 -6.36
CA LYS A 56 0.28 -0.60 -7.75
C LYS A 56 0.76 0.83 -7.97
N SER A 57 2.03 0.97 -8.34
CA SER A 57 2.60 2.23 -8.84
C SER A 57 2.32 2.38 -10.34
N ASP A 58 2.04 3.61 -10.76
CA ASP A 58 2.02 3.99 -12.19
C ASP A 58 3.26 4.74 -12.66
N GLY A 59 4.26 4.94 -11.80
CA GLY A 59 5.45 5.73 -12.09
C GLY A 59 5.48 7.08 -11.37
N ARG A 60 4.33 7.56 -10.88
CA ARG A 60 4.18 8.88 -10.25
C ARG A 60 3.43 8.84 -8.93
N ILE A 61 2.46 7.93 -8.82
CA ILE A 61 1.70 7.67 -7.61
C ILE A 61 1.61 6.19 -7.32
N ILE A 62 1.40 5.86 -6.05
CA ILE A 62 0.94 4.54 -5.63
C ILE A 62 -0.58 4.58 -5.48
N LYS A 63 -1.26 3.79 -6.30
CA LYS A 63 -2.71 3.66 -6.28
C LYS A 63 -3.14 2.82 -5.10
N ASN A 64 -4.12 3.34 -4.36
CA ASN A 64 -4.75 2.64 -3.27
C ASN A 64 -5.53 1.42 -3.75
N ARG A 65 -5.19 0.25 -3.21
CA ARG A 65 -5.86 -1.02 -3.51
C ARG A 65 -6.50 -1.68 -2.30
N LEU A 66 -6.49 -1.02 -1.15
CA LEU A 66 -7.04 -1.54 0.08
C LEU A 66 -8.53 -1.89 -0.10
N PRO A 67 -8.99 -3.09 0.29
CA PRO A 67 -10.39 -3.49 0.18
C PRO A 67 -11.35 -2.49 0.84
N LYS A 68 -12.53 -2.30 0.24
CA LYS A 68 -13.47 -1.24 0.67
C LYS A 68 -13.85 -1.34 2.15
N GLY A 69 -14.10 -2.56 2.63
CA GLY A 69 -14.49 -2.82 4.02
C GLY A 69 -13.36 -2.71 5.06
N LEU A 70 -12.10 -2.63 4.63
CA LEU A 70 -10.94 -2.47 5.52
C LEU A 70 -10.44 -1.02 5.62
N ARG A 71 -11.02 -0.13 4.82
CA ARG A 71 -10.72 1.30 4.87
C ARG A 71 -11.31 1.86 6.16
N LYS A 72 -10.53 2.68 6.86
CA LYS A 72 -11.01 3.33 8.08
C LYS A 72 -11.56 4.71 7.73
N ASN A 73 -12.76 4.97 8.22
CA ASN A 73 -13.22 6.33 8.41
C ASN A 73 -12.81 6.71 9.84
N PHE A 74 -11.59 7.22 10.02
CA PHE A 74 -11.35 7.96 11.27
C PHE A 74 -12.15 9.26 11.16
N ASN A 75 -13.32 9.28 11.79
CA ASN A 75 -13.98 10.53 12.14
C ASN A 75 -13.17 11.07 13.33
N GLY A 76 -12.24 11.98 13.04
CA GLY A 76 -11.69 12.87 14.05
C GLY A 76 -12.76 13.84 14.52
#